data_AF-A0A4C1VAN6-F1
#
_entry.id   AF-A0A4C1VAN6-F1
#
_cell.length_a   1.000
_cell.length_b   1.000
_cell.length_c   1.000
_cell.angle_alpha   90.00
_cell.angle_beta   90.00
_cell.angle_gamma   90.00
#
_symmetry.space_group_name_H-M   'P 1'
#
loop_
_entity.id
_entity.type
_entity.pdbx_description
1 polymer ?
#
loop_
_entity_poly.entity_id
_entity_poly.type
_entity_poly.pdbx_seq_one_letter_code
_entity_poly.pdbx_strand_id
1 'polypeptide(L)'
;MEALDVNMVSISKENTKAHHTFKYEAVNVKNLKTMIVRRGQPFSVVVRFTRPYDENNDLVQLVFTLGDRATQDTQGDAFIKRDMVADKDSWSARLTNLQNNILFFEVSTPVTTPVGLWTLKMVTRRKDSEDRKIYYFKQNFYILFNPWNPDDSTYMEDTNLLQEYVLNDVGKIWCGSFKTARGNTWCYGQFDAVVLPACMFMLARAKIPFHQRGDPVKVARAISRIVNSNDDGGVLIGRWDGQYEDGTSPFEWTGSVDILDQYLKSRAPVSYGQCWVFAGVVTTVCRALGIPSRVVSNFVSAHDANSSLTIDKYYTETMEELKYDPSNPERADSVWNFHVWNDVWMARPDLPRGYGGWQAIDATPQEASAGMYQCGPAPLEAIKQGDIGMNFDVEFVLSSVNADYMRWRYSPESESGYSVVDTDSYQSMYGVDEEQNRQKVSAIRKAD
;
A
#
# COMPACT_ATOMS: atom_id res chain seq x y z
N MET A 1 -44.65 20.45 -15.67
CA MET A 1 -43.66 20.60 -14.58
C MET A 1 -42.30 20.23 -15.11
N GLU A 2 -41.31 21.10 -14.88
CA GLU A 2 -39.91 20.94 -15.31
C GLU A 2 -39.14 19.90 -14.51
N ALA A 3 -37.95 19.52 -15.00
CA ALA A 3 -37.01 18.71 -14.23
C ALA A 3 -36.64 19.38 -12.89
N LEU A 4 -36.38 18.55 -11.87
CA LEU A 4 -35.97 19.00 -10.54
C LEU A 4 -34.66 19.78 -10.62
N ASP A 5 -34.58 20.91 -9.94
CA ASP A 5 -33.30 21.60 -9.76
C ASP A 5 -32.79 21.38 -8.33
N VAL A 6 -31.49 21.18 -8.18
CA VAL A 6 -30.84 20.89 -6.91
C VAL A 6 -30.49 22.20 -6.23
N ASN A 7 -31.18 22.49 -5.12
CA ASN A 7 -30.90 23.66 -4.30
C ASN A 7 -29.66 23.41 -3.41
N MET A 8 -29.61 22.25 -2.75
CA MET A 8 -28.55 21.92 -1.82
C MET A 8 -28.30 20.41 -1.78
N VAL A 9 -27.03 20.03 -1.76
CA VAL A 9 -26.57 18.69 -1.36
C VAL A 9 -25.85 18.82 -0.02
N SER A 10 -26.25 18.00 0.95
CA SER A 10 -25.61 17.90 2.25
C SER A 10 -25.23 16.46 2.51
N ILE A 11 -24.00 16.27 2.97
CA ILE A 11 -23.46 14.97 3.33
C ILE A 11 -23.21 15.01 4.83
N SER A 12 -23.75 14.01 5.52
CA SER A 12 -23.69 13.89 6.97
C SER A 12 -22.23 13.74 7.45
N LYS A 13 -21.87 14.45 8.54
CA LYS A 13 -20.57 14.26 9.21
C LYS A 13 -20.52 12.92 9.93
N GLU A 14 -21.66 12.35 10.29
CA GLU A 14 -21.78 11.04 10.89
C GLU A 14 -21.22 9.93 9.96
N ASN A 15 -21.26 10.15 8.64
CA ASN A 15 -20.57 9.27 7.69
C ASN A 15 -19.08 9.13 8.02
N THR A 16 -18.38 10.21 8.39
CA THR A 16 -16.93 10.13 8.63
C THR A 16 -16.61 9.29 9.87
N LYS A 17 -17.50 9.28 10.86
CA LYS A 17 -17.39 8.39 12.02
C LYS A 17 -17.64 6.94 11.62
N ALA A 18 -18.75 6.68 10.92
CA ALA A 18 -19.11 5.32 10.48
C ALA A 18 -18.07 4.69 9.55
N HIS A 19 -17.44 5.48 8.69
CA HIS A 19 -16.41 5.03 7.76
C HIS A 19 -14.99 5.08 8.33
N HIS A 20 -14.80 5.45 9.60
CA HIS A 20 -13.46 5.58 10.19
C HIS A 20 -12.54 6.53 9.39
N THR A 21 -13.09 7.67 8.95
CA THR A 21 -12.41 8.73 8.19
C THR A 21 -12.48 10.09 8.88
N PHE A 22 -13.04 10.17 10.09
CA PHE A 22 -13.16 11.41 10.87
C PHE A 22 -11.81 12.05 11.27
N LYS A 23 -10.72 11.26 11.29
CA LYS A 23 -9.38 11.75 11.64
C LYS A 23 -8.73 12.57 10.52
N TYR A 24 -9.10 12.35 9.26
CA TYR A 24 -8.55 13.13 8.14
C TYR A 24 -8.83 14.62 8.34
N GLU A 25 -7.79 15.44 8.37
CA GLU A 25 -7.95 16.88 8.56
C GLU A 25 -8.88 17.49 7.50
N ALA A 26 -8.79 16.99 6.27
CA ALA A 26 -9.58 17.43 5.12
C ALA A 26 -11.11 17.40 5.34
N VAL A 27 -11.64 16.53 6.21
CA VAL A 27 -13.09 16.46 6.50
C VAL A 27 -13.53 17.43 7.61
N ASN A 28 -12.57 18.02 8.33
CA ASN A 28 -12.80 18.87 9.49
C ASN A 28 -12.66 20.37 9.19
N VAL A 29 -12.18 20.75 7.99
CA VAL A 29 -12.01 22.15 7.56
C VAL A 29 -13.37 22.86 7.43
N LYS A 30 -13.51 24.04 8.04
CA LYS A 30 -14.81 24.76 8.14
C LYS A 30 -15.47 25.12 6.80
N ASN A 31 -14.72 25.20 5.71
CA ASN A 31 -15.21 25.67 4.40
C ASN A 31 -15.03 24.66 3.23
N LEU A 32 -14.24 23.61 3.42
CA LEU A 32 -14.04 22.55 2.44
C LEU A 32 -14.76 21.30 2.92
N LYS A 33 -15.89 20.96 2.29
CA LYS A 33 -16.61 19.71 2.58
C LYS A 33 -16.00 18.56 1.80
N THR A 34 -14.73 18.24 2.03
CA THR A 34 -14.17 16.99 1.50
C THR A 34 -14.93 15.84 2.13
N MET A 35 -15.37 14.89 1.30
CA MET A 35 -15.96 13.65 1.77
C MET A 35 -14.97 12.53 1.53
N ILE A 36 -14.80 11.68 2.54
CA ILE A 36 -13.93 10.51 2.47
C ILE A 36 -14.73 9.35 3.00
N VAL A 37 -14.99 8.37 2.15
CA VAL A 37 -15.68 7.12 2.49
C VAL A 37 -14.81 5.93 2.14
N ARG A 38 -15.19 4.77 2.66
CA ARG A 38 -14.58 3.48 2.33
C ARG A 38 -15.55 2.68 1.48
N ARG A 39 -15.03 2.03 0.44
CA ARG A 39 -15.84 1.27 -0.53
C ARG A 39 -16.65 0.16 0.14
N GLY A 40 -17.74 -0.25 -0.49
CA GLY A 40 -18.58 -1.36 0.00
C GLY A 40 -19.42 -1.05 1.24
N GLN A 41 -19.28 0.14 1.84
CA GLN A 41 -20.07 0.56 3.00
C GLN A 41 -21.05 1.67 2.58
N PRO A 42 -22.34 1.57 2.95
CA PRO A 42 -23.32 2.61 2.64
C PRO A 42 -23.02 3.93 3.36
N PHE A 43 -23.24 5.05 2.66
CA PHE A 43 -23.14 6.41 3.23
C PHE A 43 -24.41 7.22 2.98
N SER A 44 -24.78 8.05 3.95
CA SER A 44 -26.00 8.87 3.92
C SER A 44 -25.79 10.21 3.20
N VAL A 45 -26.72 10.56 2.32
CA VAL A 45 -26.75 11.83 1.58
C VAL A 45 -28.14 12.44 1.69
N VAL A 46 -28.18 13.77 1.79
CA VAL A 46 -29.40 14.56 1.79
C VAL A 46 -29.38 15.53 0.62
N VAL A 47 -30.43 15.54 -0.19
CA VAL A 47 -30.60 16.53 -1.25
C VAL A 47 -31.91 17.29 -1.06
N ARG A 48 -31.86 18.61 -1.25
CA ARG A 48 -33.02 19.47 -1.32
C ARG A 48 -33.20 19.98 -2.74
N PHE A 49 -34.40 19.81 -3.29
CA PHE A 49 -34.79 20.31 -4.60
C PHE A 49 -35.59 21.61 -4.51
N THR A 50 -35.75 22.29 -5.64
CA THR A 50 -36.54 23.54 -5.75
C THR A 50 -38.05 23.33 -5.70
N ARG A 51 -38.54 22.10 -5.94
CA ARG A 51 -39.95 21.71 -5.84
C ARG A 51 -40.11 20.33 -5.19
N PRO A 52 -41.33 19.94 -4.75
CA PRO A 52 -41.59 18.60 -4.23
C PRO A 52 -41.16 17.50 -5.20
N TYR A 53 -40.62 16.41 -4.66
CA TYR A 53 -40.24 15.23 -5.43
C TYR A 53 -41.42 14.30 -5.61
N ASP A 54 -41.66 13.87 -6.85
CA ASP A 54 -42.68 12.91 -7.20
C ASP A 54 -42.01 11.58 -7.58
N GLU A 55 -42.04 10.60 -6.68
CA GLU A 55 -41.46 9.26 -6.86
C GLU A 55 -41.95 8.56 -8.15
N ASN A 56 -43.15 8.87 -8.62
CA ASN A 56 -43.73 8.22 -9.81
C ASN A 56 -43.24 8.86 -11.12
N ASN A 57 -42.88 10.15 -11.09
CA ASN A 57 -42.65 10.94 -12.30
C ASN A 57 -41.22 11.49 -12.43
N ASP A 58 -40.51 11.65 -11.30
CA ASP A 58 -39.18 12.22 -11.24
C ASP A 58 -38.12 11.13 -11.13
N LEU A 59 -37.10 11.24 -11.97
CA LEU A 59 -35.95 10.36 -11.97
C LEU A 59 -34.72 11.16 -11.52
N VAL A 60 -34.05 10.65 -10.48
CA VAL A 60 -32.80 11.21 -9.96
C VAL A 60 -31.72 10.14 -10.09
N GLN A 61 -30.74 10.42 -10.95
CA GLN A 61 -29.58 9.56 -11.18
C GLN A 61 -28.34 10.21 -10.58
N LEU A 62 -27.59 9.44 -9.79
CA LEU A 62 -26.25 9.79 -9.34
C LEU A 62 -25.27 9.22 -10.36
N VAL A 63 -24.27 10.00 -10.76
CA VAL A 63 -23.20 9.54 -11.65
C VAL A 63 -21.86 9.91 -11.01
N PHE A 64 -21.08 8.88 -10.71
CA PHE A 64 -19.74 8.93 -10.14
C PHE A 64 -18.72 8.70 -11.25
N THR A 65 -17.64 9.45 -11.29
CA THR A 65 -16.59 9.26 -12.30
C THR A 65 -15.20 9.46 -11.71
N LEU A 66 -14.30 8.52 -12.00
CA LEU A 66 -12.89 8.54 -11.62
C LEU A 66 -12.01 8.82 -12.84
N GLY A 67 -11.17 9.85 -12.74
CA GLY A 67 -10.27 10.27 -13.82
C GLY A 67 -10.98 11.01 -14.96
N ASP A 68 -10.19 11.38 -15.98
CA ASP A 68 -10.65 12.29 -17.06
C ASP A 68 -11.49 11.59 -18.14
N ARG A 69 -11.40 10.25 -18.23
CA ARG A 69 -12.15 9.44 -19.20
C ARG A 69 -12.95 8.38 -18.48
N ALA A 70 -14.26 8.56 -18.46
CA ALA A 70 -15.20 7.57 -17.93
C ALA A 70 -15.15 6.30 -18.81
N THR A 71 -14.88 5.16 -18.17
CA THR A 71 -15.04 3.81 -18.69
C THR A 71 -15.96 3.05 -17.75
N GLN A 72 -16.43 1.86 -18.15
CA GLN A 72 -17.34 1.06 -17.30
C GLN A 72 -16.78 0.80 -15.90
N ASP A 73 -15.47 0.60 -15.76
CA ASP A 73 -14.82 0.32 -14.47
C ASP A 73 -14.43 1.59 -13.69
N THR A 74 -14.55 2.77 -14.31
CA THR A 74 -14.20 4.07 -13.71
C THR A 74 -15.41 5.00 -13.61
N GLN A 75 -16.60 4.47 -13.85
CA GLN A 75 -17.88 5.14 -13.73
C GLN A 75 -18.82 4.27 -12.91
N GLY A 76 -19.54 4.91 -11.99
CA GLY A 76 -20.65 4.29 -11.28
C GLY A 76 -21.89 5.13 -11.48
N ASP A 77 -23.05 4.50 -11.57
CA ASP A 77 -24.31 5.23 -11.56
C ASP A 77 -25.39 4.49 -10.77
N ALA A 78 -26.29 5.26 -10.18
CA ALA A 78 -27.39 4.71 -9.40
C ALA A 78 -28.60 5.63 -9.48
N PHE A 79 -29.78 5.05 -9.72
CA PHE A 79 -31.05 5.76 -9.56
C PHE A 79 -31.51 5.65 -8.11
N ILE A 80 -31.94 6.78 -7.54
CA ILE A 80 -32.54 6.80 -6.20
C ILE A 80 -33.90 6.10 -6.26
N LYS A 81 -34.05 5.00 -5.52
CA LYS A 81 -35.31 4.24 -5.42
C LYS A 81 -35.56 3.76 -4.00
N ARG A 82 -36.82 3.64 -3.60
CA ARG A 82 -37.23 3.18 -2.26
C ARG A 82 -36.90 1.70 -2.03
N ASP A 83 -37.23 0.85 -2.99
CA ASP A 83 -37.04 -0.61 -2.89
C ASP A 83 -35.66 -1.09 -3.37
N MET A 84 -34.67 -0.20 -3.41
CA MET A 84 -33.31 -0.55 -3.79
C MET A 84 -32.64 -1.35 -2.67
N VAL A 85 -32.06 -2.50 -3.02
CA VAL A 85 -31.26 -3.32 -2.09
C VAL A 85 -29.81 -3.14 -2.47
N ALA A 86 -28.95 -2.90 -1.46
CA ALA A 86 -27.53 -2.81 -1.69
C ALA A 86 -26.98 -4.18 -2.11
N ASP A 87 -26.15 -4.18 -3.14
CA ASP A 87 -25.44 -5.33 -3.66
C ASP A 87 -23.95 -5.01 -3.65
N LYS A 88 -23.12 -6.02 -3.39
CA LYS A 88 -21.68 -5.81 -3.19
C LYS A 88 -20.91 -5.54 -4.48
N ASP A 89 -21.50 -5.85 -5.62
CA ASP A 89 -20.86 -5.76 -6.94
C ASP A 89 -21.40 -4.58 -7.77
N SER A 90 -22.40 -3.84 -7.26
CA SER A 90 -23.05 -2.77 -8.00
C SER A 90 -23.29 -1.49 -7.18
N TRP A 91 -23.35 -0.37 -7.88
CA TRP A 91 -23.72 0.92 -7.28
C TRP A 91 -25.22 0.93 -7.00
N SER A 92 -25.59 1.41 -5.81
CA SER A 92 -27.01 1.49 -5.42
C SER A 92 -27.28 2.78 -4.65
N ALA A 93 -28.51 3.28 -4.78
CA ALA A 93 -28.99 4.46 -4.07
C ALA A 93 -30.39 4.20 -3.52
N ARG A 94 -30.50 3.99 -2.21
CA ARG A 94 -31.73 3.64 -1.51
C ARG A 94 -32.35 4.87 -0.85
N LEU A 95 -33.57 5.23 -1.24
CA LEU A 95 -34.34 6.28 -0.59
C LEU A 95 -34.76 5.83 0.81
N THR A 96 -34.27 6.50 1.85
CA THR A 96 -34.56 6.17 3.25
C THR A 96 -35.68 7.03 3.83
N ASN A 97 -35.75 8.30 3.44
CA ASN A 97 -36.81 9.21 3.87
C ASN A 97 -37.10 10.27 2.82
N LEU A 98 -38.34 10.76 2.80
CA LEU A 98 -38.80 11.84 1.92
C LEU A 98 -39.58 12.87 2.75
N GLN A 99 -39.13 14.12 2.71
CA GLN A 99 -39.81 15.25 3.32
C GLN A 99 -40.08 16.31 2.24
N ASN A 100 -41.21 16.18 1.55
CA ASN A 100 -41.65 17.10 0.49
C ASN A 100 -40.63 17.25 -0.66
N ASN A 101 -39.73 18.23 -0.58
CA ASN A 101 -38.64 18.48 -1.55
C ASN A 101 -37.25 18.06 -1.05
N ILE A 102 -37.17 17.36 0.09
CA ILE A 102 -35.91 16.88 0.69
C ILE A 102 -35.89 15.36 0.67
N LEU A 103 -34.90 14.78 0.01
CA LEU A 103 -34.66 13.34 -0.03
C LEU A 103 -33.49 13.01 0.89
N PHE A 104 -33.68 11.97 1.67
CA PHE A 104 -32.65 11.29 2.44
C PHE A 104 -32.44 9.94 1.79
N PHE A 105 -31.21 9.61 1.43
CA PHE A 105 -30.90 8.36 0.77
C PHE A 105 -29.51 7.87 1.16
N GLU A 106 -29.31 6.57 1.03
CA GLU A 106 -28.02 5.92 1.25
C GLU A 106 -27.46 5.46 -0.09
N VAL A 107 -26.18 5.72 -0.31
CA VAL A 107 -25.45 5.25 -1.48
C VAL A 107 -24.51 4.14 -1.06
N SER A 108 -24.49 3.04 -1.79
CA SER A 108 -23.50 1.97 -1.62
C SER A 108 -22.69 1.82 -2.90
N THR A 109 -21.40 1.56 -2.73
CA THR A 109 -20.48 1.31 -3.85
C THR A 109 -20.11 -0.18 -3.88
N PRO A 110 -19.71 -0.72 -5.03
CA PRO A 110 -19.11 -2.05 -5.09
C PRO A 110 -17.89 -2.17 -4.16
N VAL A 111 -17.63 -3.37 -3.64
CA VAL A 111 -16.44 -3.66 -2.80
C VAL A 111 -15.14 -3.63 -3.61
N THR A 112 -15.23 -3.71 -4.94
CA THR A 112 -14.09 -3.60 -5.87
C THR A 112 -13.87 -2.18 -6.39
N THR A 113 -14.67 -1.20 -5.95
CA THR A 113 -14.59 0.19 -6.43
C THR A 113 -13.15 0.70 -6.35
N PRO A 114 -12.60 1.26 -7.46
CA PRO A 114 -11.26 1.82 -7.46
C PRO A 114 -11.08 2.96 -6.46
N VAL A 115 -9.95 2.96 -5.74
CA VAL A 115 -9.65 4.03 -4.79
C VAL A 115 -9.18 5.29 -5.52
N GLY A 116 -9.59 6.45 -5.02
CA GLY A 116 -9.11 7.72 -5.53
C GLY A 116 -10.05 8.89 -5.28
N LEU A 117 -9.77 10.00 -5.99
CA LEU A 117 -10.60 11.20 -6.01
C LEU A 117 -11.66 11.10 -7.12
N TRP A 118 -12.91 10.93 -6.72
CA TRP A 118 -14.07 10.79 -7.59
C TRP A 118 -14.80 12.13 -7.76
N THR A 119 -15.45 12.27 -8.90
CA THR A 119 -16.41 13.34 -9.17
C THR A 119 -17.82 12.79 -9.05
N LEU A 120 -18.75 13.60 -8.53
CA LEU A 120 -20.17 13.26 -8.42
C LEU A 120 -21.00 14.32 -9.14
N LYS A 121 -21.90 13.86 -10.02
CA LYS A 121 -22.99 14.69 -10.55
C LYS A 121 -24.33 14.04 -10.34
N MET A 122 -25.35 14.86 -10.17
CA MET A 122 -26.75 14.43 -10.12
C MET A 122 -27.45 14.86 -11.41
N VAL A 123 -28.10 13.91 -12.07
CA VAL A 123 -28.91 14.14 -13.26
C VAL A 123 -30.37 13.93 -12.87
N THR A 124 -31.17 14.96 -13.05
CA THR A 124 -32.61 14.93 -12.80
C THR A 124 -33.37 15.05 -14.12
N ARG A 125 -34.43 14.25 -14.28
CA ARG A 125 -35.32 14.31 -15.44
C ARG A 125 -36.72 13.86 -15.05
N ARG A 126 -37.71 14.18 -15.86
CA ARG A 126 -39.04 13.55 -15.76
C ARG A 126 -39.14 12.36 -16.71
N LYS A 127 -40.05 11.42 -16.41
CA LYS A 127 -40.33 10.29 -17.30
C LYS A 127 -40.90 10.73 -18.66
N ASP A 128 -41.77 11.74 -18.66
CA ASP A 128 -42.50 12.20 -19.85
C ASP A 128 -41.85 13.42 -20.53
N SER A 129 -40.58 13.70 -20.25
CA SER A 129 -39.89 14.88 -20.78
C SER A 129 -38.43 14.57 -21.11
N GLU A 130 -37.95 15.19 -22.19
CA GLU A 130 -36.52 15.17 -22.53
C GLU A 130 -35.70 16.21 -21.73
N ASP A 131 -36.37 17.11 -21.00
CA ASP A 131 -35.71 18.10 -20.15
C ASP A 131 -34.90 17.40 -19.04
N ARG A 132 -33.64 17.82 -18.90
CA ARG A 132 -32.71 17.31 -17.90
C ARG A 132 -31.96 18.46 -17.24
N LYS A 133 -31.83 18.40 -15.92
CA LYS A 133 -30.95 19.29 -15.15
C LYS A 133 -29.79 18.50 -14.57
N ILE A 134 -28.62 19.14 -14.54
CA ILE A 134 -27.38 18.52 -14.05
C ILE A 134 -26.82 19.40 -12.94
N TYR A 135 -26.62 18.80 -11.78
CA TYR A 135 -25.92 19.41 -10.66
C TYR A 135 -24.56 18.75 -10.47
N TYR A 136 -23.50 19.56 -10.39
CA TYR A 136 -22.15 19.09 -10.11
C TYR A 136 -21.82 19.28 -8.64
N PHE A 137 -21.48 18.19 -7.96
CA PHE A 137 -20.97 18.24 -6.61
C PHE A 137 -19.55 18.78 -6.66
N LYS A 138 -19.35 20.01 -6.16
CA LYS A 138 -18.09 20.75 -6.32
C LYS A 138 -17.00 20.37 -5.30
N GLN A 139 -17.30 19.48 -4.35
CA GLN A 139 -16.34 19.12 -3.31
C GLN A 139 -15.62 17.82 -3.64
N ASN A 140 -14.42 17.68 -3.06
CA ASN A 140 -13.61 16.47 -3.21
C ASN A 140 -14.32 15.27 -2.59
N PHE A 141 -14.43 14.18 -3.33
CA PHE A 141 -15.06 12.94 -2.89
C PHE A 141 -14.07 11.79 -3.05
N TYR A 142 -13.47 11.36 -1.94
CA TYR A 142 -12.53 10.24 -1.91
C TYR A 142 -13.22 8.93 -1.55
N ILE A 143 -12.86 7.88 -2.27
CA ILE A 143 -13.21 6.50 -1.93
C ILE A 143 -11.91 5.75 -1.63
N LEU A 144 -11.85 5.12 -0.46
CA LEU A 144 -10.69 4.37 0.06
C LEU A 144 -10.99 2.88 0.18
N PHE A 145 -9.96 2.07 0.42
CA PHE A 145 -10.10 0.66 0.80
C PHE A 145 -10.82 0.51 2.14
N ASN A 146 -11.51 -0.62 2.33
CA ASN A 146 -12.32 -0.87 3.50
C ASN A 146 -11.94 -2.14 4.26
N PRO A 147 -10.95 -2.07 5.15
CA PRO A 147 -10.52 -3.24 5.91
C PRO A 147 -11.50 -3.67 7.01
N TRP A 148 -12.60 -2.93 7.21
CA TRP A 148 -13.71 -3.32 8.10
C TRP A 148 -14.81 -4.12 7.38
N ASN A 149 -14.81 -4.17 6.05
CA ASN A 149 -15.84 -4.86 5.28
C ASN A 149 -15.41 -6.29 4.93
N PRO A 150 -16.12 -7.34 5.36
CA PRO A 150 -15.78 -8.75 5.08
C PRO A 150 -15.66 -9.13 3.60
N ASP A 151 -16.33 -8.41 2.71
CA ASP A 151 -16.28 -8.64 1.27
C ASP A 151 -15.14 -7.87 0.58
N ASP A 152 -14.43 -6.97 1.29
CA ASP A 152 -13.27 -6.25 0.74
C ASP A 152 -12.01 -7.14 0.80
N SER A 153 -11.23 -7.13 -0.28
CA SER A 153 -9.89 -7.74 -0.34
C SER A 153 -8.92 -7.28 0.74
N THR A 154 -9.12 -6.14 1.41
CA THR A 154 -8.27 -5.68 2.52
C THR A 154 -8.86 -5.99 3.90
N TYR A 155 -9.94 -6.77 3.98
CA TYR A 155 -10.61 -7.11 5.23
C TYR A 155 -9.68 -7.77 6.24
N MET A 156 -9.63 -7.24 7.46
CA MET A 156 -8.94 -7.85 8.59
C MET A 156 -9.98 -8.38 9.58
N GLU A 157 -9.96 -9.70 9.79
CA GLU A 157 -10.94 -10.40 10.63
C GLU A 157 -10.96 -9.84 12.07
N ASP A 158 -9.79 -9.68 12.69
CA ASP A 158 -9.67 -8.99 13.97
C ASP A 158 -9.62 -7.47 13.76
N THR A 159 -10.81 -6.86 13.70
CA THR A 159 -10.93 -5.42 13.48
C THR A 159 -10.34 -4.55 14.60
N ASN A 160 -10.02 -5.12 15.79
CA ASN A 160 -9.35 -4.36 16.85
C ASN A 160 -7.92 -3.96 16.43
N LEU A 161 -7.28 -4.79 15.61
CA LEU A 161 -5.95 -4.52 15.08
C LEU A 161 -5.94 -3.36 14.08
N LEU A 162 -7.09 -2.98 13.52
CA LEU A 162 -7.20 -1.81 12.63
C LEU A 162 -6.97 -0.49 13.36
N GLN A 163 -7.14 -0.48 14.70
CA GLN A 163 -6.71 0.66 15.51
C GLN A 163 -5.20 0.90 15.38
N GLU A 164 -4.40 -0.17 15.29
CA GLU A 164 -2.95 -0.09 15.12
C GLU A 164 -2.56 0.05 13.65
N TYR A 165 -3.06 -0.84 12.78
CA TYR A 165 -2.55 -0.96 11.40
C TYR A 165 -3.18 0.00 10.40
N VAL A 166 -4.20 0.78 10.79
CA VAL A 166 -4.83 1.81 9.94
C VAL A 166 -4.96 3.14 10.68
N LEU A 167 -5.44 3.14 11.93
CA LEU A 167 -5.83 4.37 12.64
C LEU A 167 -4.75 4.99 13.52
N ASN A 168 -3.67 4.27 13.83
CA ASN A 168 -2.53 4.80 14.56
C ASN A 168 -1.62 5.55 13.59
N ASP A 169 -1.37 6.82 13.87
CA ASP A 169 -0.60 7.75 13.03
C ASP A 169 0.82 8.00 13.54
N VAL A 170 1.20 7.28 14.59
CA VAL A 170 2.56 7.26 15.14
C VAL A 170 2.98 5.81 15.34
N GLY A 171 4.23 5.50 15.05
CA GLY A 171 4.79 4.16 15.25
C GLY A 171 6.21 4.20 15.75
N LYS A 172 6.82 3.01 15.82
CA LYS A 172 8.25 2.85 16.07
C LYS A 172 8.87 2.08 14.91
N ILE A 173 10.04 2.54 14.47
CA ILE A 173 10.88 1.83 13.51
C ILE A 173 12.16 1.43 14.22
N TRP A 174 12.45 0.13 14.23
CA TRP A 174 13.60 -0.39 14.96
C TRP A 174 14.84 -0.36 14.06
N CYS A 175 15.87 0.37 14.50
CA CYS A 175 17.12 0.53 13.76
C CYS A 175 18.31 0.18 14.66
N GLY A 176 19.46 -0.08 14.02
CA GLY A 176 20.72 -0.44 14.68
C GLY A 176 21.02 -1.93 14.61
N SER A 177 22.12 -2.35 15.23
CA SER A 177 22.51 -3.76 15.26
C SER A 177 21.62 -4.56 16.23
N PHE A 178 21.44 -5.86 15.97
CA PHE A 178 20.56 -6.76 16.76
C PHE A 178 20.65 -6.56 18.29
N LYS A 179 21.86 -6.51 18.86
CA LYS A 179 22.08 -6.39 20.32
C LYS A 179 21.85 -4.97 20.87
N THR A 180 21.87 -3.96 20.03
CA THR A 180 21.81 -2.54 20.41
C THR A 180 20.65 -1.80 19.76
N ALA A 181 19.73 -2.53 19.11
CA ALA A 181 18.61 -1.97 18.40
C ALA A 181 17.76 -1.04 19.27
N ARG A 182 17.28 0.04 18.66
CA ARG A 182 16.42 1.04 19.31
C ARG A 182 15.22 1.31 18.41
N GLY A 183 14.04 1.36 19.01
CA GLY A 183 12.82 1.81 18.35
C GLY A 183 12.78 3.33 18.32
N ASN A 184 12.98 3.91 17.14
CA ASN A 184 12.84 5.33 16.89
C ASN A 184 11.37 5.64 16.60
N THR A 185 10.82 6.66 17.26
CA THR A 185 9.45 7.11 16.98
C THR A 185 9.38 7.68 15.57
N TRP A 186 8.33 7.34 14.84
CA TRP A 186 8.05 7.87 13.52
C TRP A 186 6.62 8.40 13.44
N CYS A 187 6.45 9.65 13.00
CA CYS A 187 5.14 10.22 12.73
C CYS A 187 4.69 9.85 11.32
N TYR A 188 3.81 8.85 11.20
CA TYR A 188 3.25 8.50 9.89
C TYR A 188 2.37 9.63 9.36
N GLY A 189 1.50 10.19 10.22
CA GLY A 189 0.70 11.36 9.91
C GLY A 189 -0.26 11.21 8.73
N GLN A 190 -0.75 9.99 8.46
CA GLN A 190 -1.58 9.67 7.27
C GLN A 190 -2.88 10.48 7.14
N PHE A 191 -3.29 11.15 8.21
CA PHE A 191 -4.51 11.96 8.27
C PHE A 191 -4.29 13.45 7.97
N ASP A 192 -3.03 13.88 7.81
CA ASP A 192 -2.70 15.25 7.42
C ASP A 192 -3.31 15.61 6.05
N ALA A 193 -3.74 16.86 5.88
CA ALA A 193 -4.41 17.33 4.68
C ALA A 193 -3.61 17.11 3.38
N VAL A 194 -2.27 17.01 3.46
CA VAL A 194 -1.40 16.82 2.29
C VAL A 194 -1.31 15.37 1.80
N VAL A 195 -1.54 14.39 2.67
CA VAL A 195 -1.17 12.99 2.39
C VAL A 195 -2.04 12.37 1.31
N LEU A 196 -3.37 12.52 1.38
CA LEU A 196 -4.26 11.97 0.33
C LEU A 196 -4.00 12.59 -1.05
N PRO A 197 -3.86 13.93 -1.19
CA PRO A 197 -3.39 14.54 -2.44
C PRO A 197 -2.05 13.97 -2.94
N ALA A 198 -1.08 13.78 -2.04
CA ALA A 198 0.20 13.16 -2.39
C ALA A 198 0.03 11.72 -2.89
N CYS A 199 -0.82 10.91 -2.24
CA CYS A 199 -1.15 9.55 -2.69
C CYS A 199 -1.76 9.56 -4.11
N MET A 200 -2.68 10.48 -4.40
CA MET A 200 -3.26 10.60 -5.74
C MET A 200 -2.21 10.96 -6.79
N PHE A 201 -1.29 11.87 -6.46
CA PHE A 201 -0.18 12.25 -7.32
C PHE A 201 0.77 11.06 -7.56
N MET A 202 1.12 10.30 -6.52
CA MET A 202 1.93 9.09 -6.63
C MET A 202 1.28 8.06 -7.56
N LEU A 203 0.01 7.73 -7.36
CA LEU A 203 -0.71 6.77 -8.21
C LEU A 203 -0.79 7.24 -9.67
N ALA A 204 -0.96 8.55 -9.91
CA ALA A 204 -0.91 9.12 -11.25
C ALA A 204 0.48 9.01 -11.87
N ARG A 205 1.55 9.30 -11.12
CA ARG A 205 2.93 9.24 -11.59
C ARG A 205 3.41 7.82 -11.85
N ALA A 206 2.99 6.87 -11.02
CA ALA A 206 3.17 5.44 -11.24
C ALA A 206 2.41 4.91 -12.46
N LYS A 207 1.58 5.75 -13.10
CA LYS A 207 0.76 5.41 -14.27
C LYS A 207 -0.13 4.19 -14.04
N ILE A 208 -0.58 3.95 -12.80
CA ILE A 208 -1.54 2.88 -12.54
C ILE A 208 -2.89 3.25 -13.19
N PRO A 209 -3.41 2.44 -14.13
CA PRO A 209 -4.70 2.70 -14.74
C PRO A 209 -5.80 2.78 -13.68
N PHE A 210 -6.74 3.72 -13.82
CA PHE A 210 -7.77 3.96 -12.81
C PHE A 210 -8.56 2.71 -12.43
N HIS A 211 -8.93 1.85 -13.40
CA HIS A 211 -9.64 0.60 -13.14
C HIS A 211 -8.85 -0.41 -12.30
N GLN A 212 -7.50 -0.33 -12.30
CA GLN A 212 -6.64 -1.21 -11.50
C GLN A 212 -6.44 -0.70 -10.07
N ARG A 213 -6.86 0.52 -9.74
CA ARG A 213 -6.73 1.08 -8.38
C ARG A 213 -7.71 0.45 -7.38
N GLY A 214 -8.59 -0.44 -7.81
CA GLY A 214 -9.43 -1.25 -6.93
C GLY A 214 -8.74 -2.51 -6.41
N ASP A 215 -7.58 -2.86 -6.97
CA ASP A 215 -6.85 -4.08 -6.62
C ASP A 215 -5.71 -3.74 -5.65
N PRO A 216 -5.77 -4.18 -4.38
CA PRO A 216 -4.73 -3.85 -3.40
C PRO A 216 -3.38 -4.48 -3.75
N VAL A 217 -3.33 -5.60 -4.50
CA VAL A 217 -2.08 -6.24 -4.93
C VAL A 217 -1.34 -5.32 -5.90
N LYS A 218 -2.06 -4.79 -6.90
CA LYS A 218 -1.50 -3.85 -7.89
C LYS A 218 -1.13 -2.52 -7.26
N VAL A 219 -1.96 -2.01 -6.35
CA VAL A 219 -1.68 -0.76 -5.64
C VAL A 219 -0.45 -0.92 -4.73
N ALA A 220 -0.33 -2.01 -3.97
CA ALA A 220 0.83 -2.26 -3.11
C ALA A 220 2.13 -2.41 -3.91
N ARG A 221 2.09 -3.14 -5.03
CA ARG A 221 3.24 -3.24 -5.94
C ARG A 221 3.64 -1.87 -6.49
N ALA A 222 2.69 -1.05 -6.93
CA ALA A 222 2.96 0.31 -7.38
C ALA A 222 3.52 1.21 -6.27
N ILE A 223 3.07 1.05 -5.02
CA ILE A 223 3.59 1.78 -3.85
C ILE A 223 5.07 1.41 -3.61
N SER A 224 5.42 0.11 -3.64
CA SER A 224 6.80 -0.34 -3.48
C SER A 224 7.74 0.31 -4.50
N ARG A 225 7.26 0.51 -5.74
CA ARG A 225 8.02 1.17 -6.80
C ARG A 225 8.10 2.69 -6.64
N ILE A 226 6.95 3.36 -6.49
CA ILE A 226 6.86 4.82 -6.63
C ILE A 226 7.38 5.59 -5.40
N VAL A 227 7.64 4.89 -4.29
CA VAL A 227 8.25 5.52 -3.11
C VAL A 227 9.75 5.79 -3.34
N ASN A 228 10.45 4.99 -4.15
CA ASN A 228 11.82 5.31 -4.58
C ASN A 228 11.86 6.03 -5.93
N SER A 229 12.96 6.75 -6.21
CA SER A 229 13.06 7.63 -7.37
C SER A 229 13.55 6.96 -8.66
N ASN A 230 14.07 5.73 -8.61
CA ASN A 230 15.00 5.21 -9.60
C ASN A 230 14.42 5.11 -11.03
N ASP A 231 13.15 4.73 -11.17
CA ASP A 231 12.54 4.51 -12.49
C ASP A 231 11.58 5.65 -12.89
N ASP A 232 10.67 6.01 -11.98
CA ASP A 232 9.51 6.87 -12.27
C ASP A 232 9.68 8.31 -11.75
N GLY A 233 10.83 8.63 -11.15
CA GLY A 233 11.00 9.86 -10.38
C GLY A 233 10.04 9.93 -9.18
N GLY A 234 9.92 8.80 -8.47
CA GLY A 234 9.11 8.65 -7.26
C GLY A 234 9.55 9.52 -6.08
N VAL A 235 9.09 9.19 -4.87
CA VAL A 235 9.10 10.12 -3.74
C VAL A 235 10.49 10.48 -3.25
N LEU A 236 11.37 9.50 -3.01
CA LEU A 236 12.64 9.68 -2.31
C LEU A 236 13.83 9.24 -3.15
N ILE A 237 14.92 10.01 -3.08
CA ILE A 237 16.24 9.64 -3.59
C ILE A 237 16.98 8.88 -2.50
N GLY A 238 17.40 7.65 -2.79
CA GLY A 238 18.20 6.83 -1.88
C GLY A 238 19.67 7.26 -1.87
N ARG A 239 20.29 7.39 -0.68
CA ARG A 239 21.72 7.72 -0.56
C ARG A 239 22.36 7.16 0.71
N TRP A 240 23.55 6.56 0.57
CA TRP A 240 24.28 5.85 1.63
C TRP A 240 25.76 6.22 1.76
N ASP A 241 26.26 7.19 1.00
CA ASP A 241 27.68 7.60 0.99
C ASP A 241 28.09 8.48 2.19
N GLY A 242 27.13 8.86 3.04
CA GLY A 242 27.37 9.72 4.19
C GLY A 242 27.52 11.21 3.85
N GLN A 243 27.25 11.62 2.62
CA GLN A 243 27.31 13.02 2.16
C GLN A 243 25.89 13.50 1.85
N TYR A 244 25.37 14.43 2.64
CA TYR A 244 23.96 14.87 2.55
C TYR A 244 23.81 16.40 2.53
N GLU A 245 24.88 17.14 2.26
CA GLU A 245 24.93 18.62 2.36
C GLU A 245 23.94 19.33 1.42
N ASP A 246 23.54 18.66 0.34
CA ASP A 246 22.60 19.16 -0.67
C ASP A 246 21.16 18.67 -0.48
N GLY A 247 20.86 17.99 0.63
CA GLY A 247 19.53 17.49 0.96
C GLY A 247 19.31 17.36 2.47
N THR A 248 18.33 16.56 2.86
CA THR A 248 18.10 16.20 4.26
C THR A 248 18.75 14.86 4.56
N SER A 249 19.50 14.79 5.66
CA SER A 249 20.10 13.52 6.09
C SER A 249 19.01 12.50 6.41
N PRO A 250 19.13 11.23 5.99
CA PRO A 250 18.13 10.19 6.28
C PRO A 250 17.79 10.03 7.78
N PHE A 251 18.72 10.38 8.68
CA PHE A 251 18.53 10.32 10.14
C PHE A 251 17.82 11.54 10.74
N GLU A 252 17.67 12.63 9.99
CA GLU A 252 16.98 13.84 10.45
C GLU A 252 15.46 13.75 10.28
N TRP A 253 14.97 12.86 9.41
CA TRP A 253 13.55 12.63 9.25
C TRP A 253 12.92 12.03 10.51
N THR A 254 11.81 12.63 10.94
CA THR A 254 11.02 12.17 12.09
C THR A 254 9.62 11.70 11.70
N GLY A 255 9.26 11.81 10.43
CA GLY A 255 7.94 11.49 9.91
C GLY A 255 7.84 11.63 8.40
N SER A 256 6.70 11.20 7.86
CA SER A 256 6.48 11.12 6.41
C SER A 256 5.76 12.33 5.82
N VAL A 257 5.10 13.15 6.65
CA VAL A 257 4.29 14.29 6.20
C VAL A 257 5.14 15.31 5.45
N ASP A 258 6.27 15.75 6.03
CA ASP A 258 7.14 16.74 5.40
C ASP A 258 7.72 16.25 4.07
N ILE A 259 8.08 14.96 3.99
CA ILE A 259 8.57 14.33 2.76
C ILE A 259 7.48 14.39 1.67
N LEU A 260 6.26 13.98 1.99
CA LEU A 260 5.15 13.96 1.04
C LEU A 260 4.70 15.37 0.63
N ASP A 261 4.75 16.33 1.54
CA ASP A 261 4.45 17.73 1.26
C ASP A 261 5.50 18.36 0.33
N GLN A 262 6.79 18.14 0.61
CA GLN A 262 7.88 18.56 -0.28
C GLN A 262 7.73 17.95 -1.67
N TYR A 263 7.49 16.64 -1.73
CA TYR A 263 7.29 15.92 -2.99
C TYR A 263 6.11 16.47 -3.80
N LEU A 264 4.98 16.76 -3.15
CA LEU A 264 3.79 17.28 -3.82
C LEU A 264 4.00 18.72 -4.33
N LYS A 265 4.67 19.56 -3.55
CA LYS A 265 4.97 20.96 -3.90
C LYS A 265 6.00 21.08 -5.03
N SER A 266 7.10 20.33 -4.94
CA SER A 266 8.18 20.35 -5.93
C SER A 266 7.82 19.56 -7.20
N ARG A 267 6.96 18.54 -7.07
CA ARG A 267 6.70 17.52 -8.09
C ARG A 267 7.97 16.78 -8.53
N ALA A 268 8.99 16.78 -7.69
CA ALA A 268 10.29 16.15 -7.93
C ALA A 268 10.70 15.32 -6.71
N PRO A 269 11.54 14.27 -6.89
CA PRO A 269 12.02 13.45 -5.78
C PRO A 269 12.67 14.27 -4.65
N VAL A 270 12.54 13.78 -3.42
CA VAL A 270 13.04 14.41 -2.19
C VAL A 270 14.33 13.72 -1.76
N SER A 271 15.35 14.52 -1.45
CA SER A 271 16.65 14.07 -0.96
C SER A 271 16.70 14.12 0.57
N TYR A 272 17.11 13.10 1.32
CA TYR A 272 17.43 11.71 0.93
C TYR A 272 16.71 10.71 1.85
N GLY A 273 16.62 9.46 1.41
CA GLY A 273 16.06 8.35 2.18
C GLY A 273 17.00 7.16 2.29
N GLN A 274 16.77 6.34 3.33
CA GLN A 274 17.28 4.98 3.47
C GLN A 274 16.12 4.05 3.86
N CYS A 275 16.37 2.74 4.03
CA CYS A 275 15.32 1.72 4.19
C CYS A 275 14.21 2.09 5.20
N TRP A 276 14.56 2.61 6.39
CA TRP A 276 13.55 3.03 7.38
C TRP A 276 12.72 4.25 6.95
N VAL A 277 13.30 5.18 6.18
CA VAL A 277 12.60 6.36 5.65
C VAL A 277 11.61 5.92 4.57
N PHE A 278 12.06 5.04 3.66
CA PHE A 278 11.18 4.45 2.65
C PHE A 278 10.01 3.70 3.32
N ALA A 279 10.30 2.83 4.30
CA ALA A 279 9.28 2.06 5.00
C ALA A 279 8.30 2.93 5.80
N GLY A 280 8.78 4.04 6.38
CA GLY A 280 7.93 5.06 7.01
C GLY A 280 6.92 5.63 6.02
N VAL A 281 7.39 6.09 4.84
CA VAL A 281 6.52 6.64 3.78
C VAL A 281 5.55 5.59 3.23
N VAL A 282 5.99 4.36 2.99
CA VAL A 282 5.11 3.26 2.54
C VAL A 282 3.97 3.03 3.53
N THR A 283 4.26 2.99 4.84
CA THR A 283 3.23 2.80 5.86
C THR A 283 2.24 3.95 5.87
N THR A 284 2.70 5.20 5.78
CA THR A 284 1.83 6.37 5.69
C THR A 284 0.88 6.27 4.51
N VAL A 285 1.39 5.94 3.32
CA VAL A 285 0.60 5.87 2.08
C VAL A 285 -0.39 4.71 2.11
N CYS A 286 0.03 3.52 2.56
CA CYS A 286 -0.85 2.37 2.68
C CYS A 286 -1.99 2.65 3.68
N ARG A 287 -1.68 3.19 4.87
CA ARG A 287 -2.67 3.53 5.90
C ARG A 287 -3.62 4.64 5.43
N ALA A 288 -3.13 5.64 4.71
CA ALA A 288 -3.95 6.70 4.11
C ALA A 288 -4.95 6.16 3.07
N LEU A 289 -4.54 5.16 2.28
CA LEU A 289 -5.43 4.53 1.30
C LEU A 289 -6.38 3.49 1.92
N GLY A 290 -6.15 3.09 3.18
CA GLY A 290 -6.95 2.10 3.89
C GLY A 290 -6.46 0.66 3.75
N ILE A 291 -5.21 0.46 3.33
CA ILE A 291 -4.54 -0.85 3.35
C ILE A 291 -3.87 -0.99 4.72
N PRO A 292 -4.23 -1.97 5.56
CA PRO A 292 -3.56 -2.17 6.84
C PRO A 292 -2.08 -2.46 6.62
N SER A 293 -1.21 -1.74 7.32
CA SER A 293 0.24 -1.77 7.08
C SER A 293 1.02 -1.66 8.38
N ARG A 294 2.17 -2.34 8.44
CA ARG A 294 3.16 -2.22 9.52
C ARG A 294 4.58 -2.20 8.97
N VAL A 295 5.47 -1.53 9.70
CA VAL A 295 6.91 -1.55 9.43
C VAL A 295 7.53 -2.79 10.09
N VAL A 296 8.43 -3.46 9.39
CA VAL A 296 9.18 -4.62 9.88
C VAL A 296 10.67 -4.34 9.77
N SER A 297 11.40 -4.62 10.85
CA SER A 297 12.86 -4.55 10.87
C SER A 297 13.42 -5.96 10.93
N ASN A 298 14.22 -6.31 9.94
CA ASN A 298 15.01 -7.53 9.91
C ASN A 298 16.44 -7.19 10.35
N PHE A 299 16.91 -7.80 11.43
CA PHE A 299 18.28 -7.60 11.89
C PHE A 299 19.18 -8.63 11.27
N VAL A 300 20.39 -8.22 10.91
CA VAL A 300 21.31 -9.10 10.20
C VAL A 300 20.66 -9.57 8.88
N SER A 301 20.26 -8.61 8.04
CA SER A 301 19.53 -8.90 6.81
C SER A 301 20.51 -9.25 5.70
N ALA A 302 20.29 -10.42 5.09
CA ALA A 302 20.99 -10.83 3.89
C ALA A 302 20.50 -10.01 2.68
N HIS A 303 21.40 -9.64 1.79
CA HIS A 303 21.10 -9.11 0.46
C HIS A 303 21.81 -10.01 -0.56
N ASP A 304 21.06 -10.99 -1.03
CA ASP A 304 21.44 -11.94 -2.08
C ASP A 304 21.21 -11.27 -3.45
N ALA A 305 22.31 -11.01 -4.16
CA ALA A 305 22.31 -10.29 -5.43
C ALA A 305 22.22 -11.22 -6.65
N ASN A 306 22.21 -12.55 -6.45
CA ASN A 306 22.20 -13.55 -7.52
C ASN A 306 21.05 -14.59 -7.42
N SER A 307 20.15 -14.44 -6.45
CA SER A 307 19.00 -15.33 -6.21
C SER A 307 19.39 -16.78 -5.93
N SER A 308 20.56 -16.97 -5.30
CA SER A 308 21.07 -18.29 -4.91
C SER A 308 20.41 -18.83 -3.64
N LEU A 309 19.71 -17.98 -2.88
CA LEU A 309 19.29 -18.23 -1.49
C LEU A 309 20.47 -18.45 -0.54
N THR A 310 21.68 -18.06 -0.94
CA THR A 310 22.89 -18.05 -0.13
C THR A 310 23.50 -16.65 -0.10
N ILE A 311 24.38 -16.43 0.87
CA ILE A 311 25.28 -15.27 0.89
C ILE A 311 26.69 -15.81 0.71
N ASP A 312 27.25 -15.59 -0.47
CA ASP A 312 28.52 -16.16 -0.89
C ASP A 312 29.66 -15.18 -0.63
N LYS A 313 30.57 -15.54 0.28
CA LYS A 313 31.80 -14.80 0.55
C LYS A 313 33.02 -15.58 0.12
N TYR A 314 33.83 -14.92 -0.71
CA TYR A 314 35.01 -15.51 -1.29
C TYR A 314 36.27 -15.07 -0.54
N TYR A 315 37.19 -15.99 -0.36
CA TYR A 315 38.41 -15.81 0.40
C TYR A 315 39.62 -16.27 -0.42
N THR A 316 40.75 -15.60 -0.21
CA THR A 316 42.05 -16.05 -0.73
C THR A 316 42.43 -17.41 -0.16
N GLU A 317 43.48 -18.03 -0.71
CA GLU A 317 44.07 -19.24 -0.14
C GLU A 317 44.47 -19.04 1.34
N THR A 318 44.76 -17.82 1.79
CA THR A 318 45.15 -17.51 3.18
C THR A 318 43.99 -17.10 4.09
N MET A 319 42.73 -17.28 3.65
CA MET A 319 41.51 -16.89 4.38
C MET A 319 41.34 -15.37 4.57
N GLU A 320 41.85 -14.56 3.65
CA GLU A 320 41.52 -13.14 3.59
C GLU A 320 40.29 -12.91 2.70
N GLU A 321 39.28 -12.20 3.21
CA GLU A 321 38.03 -11.96 2.46
C GLU A 321 38.31 -11.08 1.23
N LEU A 322 37.85 -11.54 0.07
CA LEU A 322 37.86 -10.79 -1.16
C LEU A 322 36.79 -9.69 -1.10
N LYS A 323 37.14 -8.50 -1.59
CA LYS A 323 36.22 -7.35 -1.65
C LYS A 323 35.19 -7.42 -2.77
N TYR A 324 35.25 -8.47 -3.60
CA TYR A 324 34.38 -8.68 -4.75
C TYR A 324 34.03 -10.16 -4.84
N ASP A 325 32.89 -10.45 -5.47
CA ASP A 325 32.49 -11.81 -5.83
C ASP A 325 33.16 -12.18 -7.17
N PRO A 326 34.04 -13.18 -7.23
CA PRO A 326 34.68 -13.65 -8.47
C PRO A 326 33.69 -14.22 -9.49
N SER A 327 32.55 -14.74 -9.02
CA SER A 327 31.46 -15.29 -9.83
C SER A 327 30.45 -14.22 -10.26
N ASN A 328 30.39 -13.09 -9.55
CA ASN A 328 29.52 -11.95 -9.84
C ASN A 328 30.21 -10.58 -9.59
N PRO A 329 31.18 -10.18 -10.43
CA PRO A 329 32.03 -9.02 -10.16
C PRO A 329 31.28 -7.68 -10.11
N GLU A 330 30.08 -7.62 -10.71
CA GLU A 330 29.25 -6.40 -10.79
C GLU A 330 28.22 -6.29 -9.65
N ARG A 331 27.89 -7.40 -8.97
CA ARG A 331 26.85 -7.45 -7.93
C ARG A 331 27.24 -8.44 -6.83
N ALA A 332 27.93 -7.95 -5.80
CA ALA A 332 28.35 -8.78 -4.68
C ALA A 332 27.27 -8.85 -3.59
N ASP A 333 27.11 -10.03 -2.98
CA ASP A 333 26.26 -10.20 -1.81
C ASP A 333 26.72 -9.35 -0.64
N SER A 334 25.76 -8.83 0.11
CA SER A 334 26.04 -8.00 1.28
C SER A 334 25.16 -8.37 2.46
N VAL A 335 25.65 -7.98 3.64
CA VAL A 335 24.94 -8.14 4.91
C VAL A 335 24.69 -6.75 5.46
N TRP A 336 23.43 -6.47 5.72
CA TRP A 336 23.00 -5.24 6.36
C TRP A 336 22.85 -5.48 7.85
N ASN A 337 23.37 -4.54 8.66
CA ASN A 337 23.18 -4.58 10.12
C ASN A 337 21.70 -4.71 10.49
N PHE A 338 20.85 -4.01 9.75
CA PHE A 338 19.42 -4.17 9.73
C PHE A 338 18.90 -3.69 8.37
N HIS A 339 17.76 -4.23 7.97
CA HIS A 339 16.96 -3.76 6.85
C HIS A 339 15.51 -3.56 7.28
N VAL A 340 14.80 -2.64 6.65
CA VAL A 340 13.45 -2.28 7.02
C VAL A 340 12.56 -2.28 5.79
N TRP A 341 11.46 -3.02 5.85
CA TRP A 341 10.41 -3.08 4.83
C TRP A 341 9.02 -2.98 5.47
N ASN A 342 7.98 -3.29 4.70
CA ASN A 342 6.59 -3.23 5.16
C ASN A 342 5.86 -4.55 4.96
N ASP A 343 5.05 -4.93 5.93
CA ASP A 343 3.99 -5.91 5.69
C ASP A 343 2.67 -5.17 5.48
N VAL A 344 1.94 -5.55 4.43
CA VAL A 344 0.61 -5.03 4.10
C VAL A 344 -0.42 -6.16 4.06
N TRP A 345 -1.62 -5.92 4.59
CA TRP A 345 -2.65 -6.93 4.73
C TRP A 345 -3.63 -6.93 3.54
N MET A 346 -3.75 -8.07 2.85
CA MET A 346 -4.72 -8.26 1.77
C MET A 346 -4.96 -9.74 1.44
N ALA A 347 -6.07 -10.01 0.76
CA ALA A 347 -6.31 -11.27 0.07
C ALA A 347 -5.46 -11.37 -1.20
N ARG A 348 -5.15 -12.61 -1.61
CA ARG A 348 -4.40 -12.95 -2.82
C ARG A 348 -5.22 -13.86 -3.75
N PRO A 349 -6.27 -13.33 -4.41
CA PRO A 349 -7.12 -14.13 -5.30
C PRO A 349 -6.38 -14.60 -6.57
N ASP A 350 -5.21 -14.01 -6.85
CA ASP A 350 -4.27 -14.40 -7.90
C ASP A 350 -3.41 -15.63 -7.54
N LEU A 351 -3.44 -16.08 -6.29
CA LEU A 351 -2.70 -17.24 -5.78
C LEU A 351 -3.64 -18.36 -5.27
N PRO A 352 -3.12 -19.58 -5.04
CA PRO A 352 -3.86 -20.61 -4.33
C PRO A 352 -4.36 -20.14 -2.95
N ARG A 353 -5.44 -20.76 -2.48
CA ARG A 353 -5.99 -20.45 -1.15
C ARG A 353 -4.94 -20.72 -0.07
N GLY A 354 -4.80 -19.78 0.88
CA GLY A 354 -3.85 -19.87 1.99
C GLY A 354 -2.81 -18.75 2.01
N TYR A 355 -2.54 -18.11 0.87
CA TYR A 355 -1.50 -17.07 0.76
C TYR A 355 -2.02 -15.63 0.95
N GLY A 356 -3.24 -15.45 1.48
CA GLY A 356 -3.73 -14.14 1.92
C GLY A 356 -3.11 -13.71 3.25
N GLY A 357 -3.52 -12.56 3.77
CA GLY A 357 -3.03 -12.01 5.03
C GLY A 357 -1.87 -11.05 4.80
N TRP A 358 -0.83 -11.12 5.63
CA TRP A 358 0.34 -10.24 5.51
C TRP A 358 1.18 -10.56 4.27
N GLN A 359 1.51 -9.52 3.51
CA GLN A 359 2.37 -9.58 2.34
C GLN A 359 3.53 -8.60 2.52
N ALA A 360 4.77 -9.05 2.33
CA ALA A 360 5.94 -8.19 2.36
C ALA A 360 6.02 -7.35 1.07
N ILE A 361 6.18 -6.05 1.21
CA ILE A 361 6.59 -5.14 0.14
C ILE A 361 7.80 -4.34 0.61
N ASP A 362 8.73 -4.09 -0.30
CA ASP A 362 9.94 -3.31 -0.01
C ASP A 362 10.13 -2.23 -1.06
N ALA A 363 10.19 -0.99 -0.60
CA ALA A 363 10.40 0.17 -1.45
C ALA A 363 11.87 0.59 -1.58
N THR A 364 12.77 -0.06 -0.83
CA THR A 364 14.20 0.17 -0.92
C THR A 364 14.71 -0.41 -2.25
N PRO A 365 15.34 0.38 -3.13
CA PRO A 365 15.82 -0.12 -4.41
C PRO A 365 17.02 -1.05 -4.18
N GLN A 366 16.77 -2.35 -4.20
CA GLN A 366 17.76 -3.42 -4.05
C GLN A 366 17.97 -4.12 -5.41
N GLU A 367 17.05 -5.03 -5.75
CA GLU A 367 17.03 -5.71 -7.04
C GLU A 367 15.82 -5.29 -7.90
N ALA A 368 15.96 -5.45 -9.22
CA ALA A 368 14.91 -5.12 -10.16
C ALA A 368 13.95 -6.31 -10.37
N SER A 369 12.66 -6.12 -10.11
CA SER A 369 11.60 -7.07 -10.42
C SER A 369 10.82 -6.63 -11.65
N ALA A 370 10.81 -7.48 -12.70
CA ALA A 370 10.27 -7.16 -14.02
C ALA A 370 10.86 -5.85 -14.61
N GLY A 371 12.16 -5.63 -14.40
CA GLY A 371 12.91 -4.49 -14.96
C GLY A 371 12.68 -3.16 -14.24
N MET A 372 12.08 -3.16 -13.04
CA MET A 372 11.85 -1.98 -12.21
C MET A 372 12.28 -2.23 -10.77
N TYR A 373 12.73 -1.20 -10.06
CA TYR A 373 13.06 -1.26 -8.63
C TYR A 373 11.78 -1.28 -7.77
N GLN A 374 11.23 -2.48 -7.62
CA GLN A 374 10.01 -2.78 -6.87
C GLN A 374 10.14 -4.19 -6.26
N CYS A 375 9.50 -4.43 -5.13
CA CYS A 375 9.52 -5.74 -4.47
C CYS A 375 8.19 -6.03 -3.79
N GLY A 376 7.66 -7.23 -4.03
CA GLY A 376 6.41 -7.73 -3.49
C GLY A 376 5.16 -7.29 -4.28
N PRO A 377 3.96 -7.61 -3.78
CA PRO A 377 3.67 -8.23 -2.48
C PRO A 377 4.01 -9.73 -2.44
N ALA A 378 4.93 -10.11 -1.55
CA ALA A 378 5.34 -11.50 -1.29
C ALA A 378 4.54 -12.05 -0.10
N PRO A 379 3.78 -13.16 -0.23
CA PRO A 379 3.05 -13.72 0.89
C PRO A 379 3.97 -14.18 2.02
N LEU A 380 3.72 -13.72 3.25
CA LEU A 380 4.51 -14.18 4.41
C LEU A 380 4.36 -15.69 4.64
N GLU A 381 3.20 -16.25 4.31
CA GLU A 381 3.00 -17.70 4.39
C GLU A 381 3.89 -18.45 3.38
N ALA A 382 4.03 -17.96 2.15
CA ALA A 382 4.92 -18.56 1.16
C ALA A 382 6.39 -18.50 1.59
N ILE A 383 6.82 -17.33 2.10
CA ILE A 383 8.18 -17.15 2.65
C ILE A 383 8.41 -18.15 3.80
N LYS A 384 7.46 -18.28 4.72
CA LYS A 384 7.59 -19.17 5.88
C LYS A 384 7.68 -20.66 5.49
N GLN A 385 6.93 -21.09 4.48
CA GLN A 385 6.93 -22.48 4.02
C GLN A 385 8.08 -22.78 3.04
N GLY A 386 8.75 -21.74 2.49
CA GLY A 386 9.75 -21.90 1.44
C GLY A 386 9.13 -22.17 0.06
N ASP A 387 7.88 -21.76 -0.16
CA ASP A 387 7.15 -21.97 -1.41
C ASP A 387 7.59 -20.97 -2.48
N ILE A 388 8.73 -21.27 -3.11
CA ILE A 388 9.27 -20.49 -4.24
C ILE A 388 8.39 -20.61 -5.51
N GLY A 389 8.53 -19.68 -6.44
CA GLY A 389 7.73 -19.57 -7.66
C GLY A 389 6.38 -18.87 -7.49
N MET A 390 6.03 -18.47 -6.26
CA MET A 390 4.84 -17.70 -5.98
C MET A 390 5.08 -16.22 -6.28
N ASN A 391 4.18 -15.61 -7.04
CA ASN A 391 4.24 -14.17 -7.24
C ASN A 391 3.94 -13.43 -5.91
N PHE A 392 4.61 -12.34 -5.56
CA PHE A 392 5.74 -11.73 -6.24
C PHE A 392 6.98 -11.79 -5.35
N ASP A 393 8.15 -11.98 -5.94
CA ASP A 393 9.46 -11.75 -5.31
C ASP A 393 9.70 -12.56 -4.02
N VAL A 394 9.06 -13.73 -3.89
CA VAL A 394 9.15 -14.57 -2.68
C VAL A 394 10.58 -15.04 -2.45
N GLU A 395 11.30 -15.42 -3.50
CA GLU A 395 12.69 -15.88 -3.42
C GLU A 395 13.60 -14.81 -2.81
N PHE A 396 13.46 -13.55 -3.26
CA PHE A 396 14.26 -12.43 -2.77
C PHE A 396 13.97 -12.11 -1.29
N VAL A 397 12.69 -12.12 -0.89
CA VAL A 397 12.35 -11.88 0.51
C VAL A 397 12.76 -13.07 1.39
N LEU A 398 12.67 -14.30 0.86
CA LEU A 398 13.11 -15.51 1.55
C LEU A 398 14.62 -15.52 1.79
N SER A 399 15.43 -15.20 0.78
CA SER A 399 16.89 -15.08 0.95
C SER A 399 17.24 -14.03 2.00
N SER A 400 16.51 -12.92 2.03
CA SER A 400 16.72 -11.84 3.01
C SER A 400 16.60 -12.29 4.48
N VAL A 401 15.79 -13.33 4.76
CA VAL A 401 15.53 -13.81 6.13
C VAL A 401 16.14 -15.18 6.46
N ASN A 402 16.48 -15.97 5.44
CA ASN A 402 16.85 -17.38 5.61
C ASN A 402 18.00 -17.84 4.71
N ALA A 403 18.76 -16.93 4.09
CA ALA A 403 19.94 -17.32 3.34
C ALA A 403 20.99 -17.98 4.24
N ASP A 404 21.62 -19.04 3.75
CA ASP A 404 22.78 -19.65 4.39
C ASP A 404 24.06 -18.88 3.99
N TYR A 405 25.01 -18.77 4.91
CA TYR A 405 26.26 -18.06 4.65
C TYR A 405 27.36 -19.03 4.27
N MET A 406 27.84 -18.89 3.04
CA MET A 406 28.78 -19.81 2.41
C MET A 406 30.15 -19.15 2.33
N ARG A 407 31.16 -19.79 2.93
CA ARG A 407 32.56 -19.34 2.85
C ARG A 407 33.30 -20.14 1.80
N TRP A 408 33.64 -19.50 0.69
CA TRP A 408 34.36 -20.09 -0.43
C TRP A 408 35.83 -19.72 -0.37
N ARG A 409 36.73 -20.70 -0.30
CA ARG A 409 38.18 -20.45 -0.33
C ARG A 409 38.74 -20.86 -1.67
N TYR A 410 39.63 -20.02 -2.21
CA TYR A 410 40.34 -20.33 -3.44
C TYR A 410 41.03 -21.69 -3.31
N SER A 411 40.72 -22.58 -4.25
CA SER A 411 41.24 -23.94 -4.30
C SER A 411 41.54 -24.29 -5.77
N PRO A 412 42.82 -24.26 -6.19
CA PRO A 412 43.21 -24.51 -7.58
C PRO A 412 42.90 -25.94 -8.06
N GLU A 413 42.59 -26.85 -7.13
CA GLU A 413 42.21 -28.24 -7.41
C GLU A 413 40.71 -28.41 -7.66
N SER A 414 39.89 -27.40 -7.35
CA SER A 414 38.44 -27.44 -7.58
C SER A 414 38.09 -26.96 -9.00
N GLU A 415 37.05 -27.56 -9.61
CA GLU A 415 36.62 -27.20 -10.97
C GLU A 415 36.17 -25.74 -11.11
N SER A 416 35.59 -25.16 -10.05
CA SER A 416 35.17 -23.76 -9.99
C SER A 416 36.30 -22.81 -9.54
N GLY A 417 37.48 -23.33 -9.18
CA GLY A 417 38.56 -22.57 -8.56
C GLY A 417 38.33 -22.19 -7.09
N TYR A 418 37.18 -22.56 -6.51
CA TYR A 418 36.84 -22.35 -5.10
C TYR A 418 36.16 -23.58 -4.47
N SER A 419 36.47 -23.84 -3.20
CA SER A 419 35.83 -24.89 -2.39
C SER A 419 35.18 -24.31 -1.15
N VAL A 420 34.00 -24.85 -0.76
CA VAL A 420 33.32 -24.48 0.48
C VAL A 420 34.17 -24.90 1.68
N VAL A 421 34.49 -23.94 2.54
CA VAL A 421 35.22 -24.19 3.80
C VAL A 421 34.24 -24.48 4.93
N ASP A 422 33.13 -23.75 4.95
CA ASP A 422 32.15 -23.78 6.04
C ASP A 422 30.78 -23.30 5.56
N THR A 423 29.75 -23.84 6.20
CA THR A 423 28.34 -23.50 5.97
C THR A 423 27.69 -23.28 7.32
N ASP A 424 27.40 -22.02 7.64
CA ASP A 424 26.65 -21.67 8.85
C ASP A 424 25.23 -21.27 8.43
N SER A 425 24.23 -21.84 9.11
CA SER A 425 22.89 -21.25 9.07
C SER A 425 23.02 -19.82 9.59
N TYR A 426 22.66 -18.83 8.80
CA TYR A 426 23.12 -17.46 9.07
C TYR A 426 22.66 -16.89 10.43
N GLN A 427 21.56 -17.44 10.96
CA GLN A 427 21.04 -17.16 12.31
C GLN A 427 21.91 -17.73 13.46
N SER A 428 22.64 -18.84 13.26
CA SER A 428 23.52 -19.43 14.27
C SER A 428 24.78 -18.59 14.53
N MET A 429 25.29 -17.89 13.51
CA MET A 429 26.48 -17.04 13.62
C MET A 429 26.36 -15.88 14.62
N TYR A 430 25.11 -15.44 14.89
CA TYR A 430 24.82 -14.35 15.83
C TYR A 430 24.16 -14.82 17.13
N GLY A 431 24.08 -16.15 17.35
CA GLY A 431 23.59 -16.76 18.59
C GLY A 431 22.06 -16.80 18.71
N VAL A 432 21.33 -16.84 17.59
CA VAL A 432 19.87 -17.03 17.59
C VAL A 432 19.59 -18.54 17.65
N ASP A 433 19.37 -19.02 18.87
CA ASP A 433 18.82 -20.33 19.28
C ASP A 433 19.35 -21.60 18.55
N GLU A 434 20.40 -22.21 19.11
CA GLU A 434 21.01 -23.45 18.60
C GLU A 434 20.08 -24.68 18.58
N GLU A 435 19.00 -24.68 19.36
CA GLU A 435 18.20 -25.89 19.62
C GLU A 435 17.20 -26.20 18.49
N GLN A 436 16.69 -25.18 17.78
CA GLN A 436 15.87 -25.37 16.58
C GLN A 436 16.70 -25.76 15.34
N ASN A 437 17.94 -25.28 15.23
CA ASN A 437 18.81 -25.57 14.09
C ASN A 437 19.32 -27.02 14.06
N ARG A 438 19.53 -27.65 15.23
CA ARG A 438 19.94 -29.07 15.30
C ARG A 438 18.90 -30.04 14.75
N GLN A 439 17.60 -29.71 14.83
CA GLN A 439 16.54 -30.56 14.28
C GLN A 439 16.40 -30.43 12.75
N LYS A 440 16.67 -29.26 12.17
CA LYS A 440 16.59 -29.02 10.72
C LYS A 440 17.72 -29.69 9.93
N VAL A 441 18.96 -29.65 10.43
CA VAL A 441 20.13 -30.28 9.76
C VAL A 441 20.01 -31.81 9.68
N SER A 442 19.27 -32.42 10.62
CA SER A 442 19.01 -33.87 10.62
C SER A 442 18.00 -34.31 9.54
N ALA A 443 17.10 -33.41 9.11
CA ALA A 443 16.07 -33.73 8.11
C ALA A 443 16.62 -33.68 6.67
N ILE A 444 17.57 -32.79 6.39
CA ILE A 444 18.17 -32.63 5.05
C ILE A 444 19.17 -33.75 4.74
N ARG A 445 19.84 -34.32 5.75
CA ARG A 445 20.78 -35.45 5.57
C ARG A 445 20.14 -36.84 5.39
N LYS A 446 18.82 -36.94 5.29
CA LYS A 446 18.11 -38.21 5.03
C LYS A 446 17.45 -38.30 3.66
N ALA A 447 17.66 -37.30 2.81
CA ALA A 447 17.22 -37.30 1.42
C ALA A 447 18.45 -37.28 0.49
N ASP A 448 19.27 -38.33 0.60
CA ASP A 448 20.22 -38.78 -0.42
C ASP A 448 20.14 -40.31 -0.49
#